data_AF-A0A2I0MZJ3-F1
#
_entry.id   AF-A0A2I0MZJ3-F1
#
_cell.length_a   1.000
_cell.length_b   1.000
_cell.length_c   1.000
_cell.angle_alpha   90.00
_cell.angle_beta   90.00
_cell.angle_gamma   90.00
#
_symmetry.space_group_name_H-M   'P 1'
#
loop_
_entity.id
_entity.type
_entity.pdbx_description
1 polymer ?
#
loop_
_entity_poly.entity_id
_entity_poly.type
_entity_poly.pdbx_seq_one_letter_code
_entity_poly.pdbx_strand_id
1 'polypeptide(L)'
;MNNIYDKAHELAQVLKQDETVCAYREAVQKIESDASKKKMVEDFRAIQFEAYQAKMTKGEVGDETKKRLEDLVAIIQLNPEVTDFLNCEQRFSVLFNDIMKILNDAIGVEIIG
;
A
#
# COMPACT_ATOMS: atom_id res chain seq x y z
N MET A 1 -19.20 11.95 -25.78
CA MET A 1 -19.11 10.76 -24.93
C MET A 1 -18.69 9.57 -25.77
N ASN A 2 -17.44 9.58 -26.22
CA ASN A 2 -16.81 8.41 -26.87
C ASN A 2 -15.29 8.57 -27.00
N ASN A 3 -14.70 9.51 -26.26
CA ASN A 3 -13.25 9.67 -26.20
C ASN A 3 -12.72 8.98 -24.94
N ILE A 4 -11.48 8.48 -24.99
CA ILE A 4 -10.79 7.83 -23.89
C ILE A 4 -10.75 8.71 -22.63
N TYR A 5 -10.67 10.03 -22.78
CA TYR A 5 -10.72 10.97 -21.66
C TYR A 5 -12.08 10.98 -20.93
N ASP A 6 -13.20 10.86 -21.66
CA ASP A 6 -14.52 10.77 -21.04
C ASP A 6 -14.60 9.48 -20.20
N LYS A 7 -14.08 8.36 -20.72
CA LYS A 7 -14.04 7.08 -20.03
C LYS A 7 -13.09 7.07 -18.83
N ALA A 8 -11.96 7.76 -18.92
CA ALA A 8 -11.06 7.95 -17.80
C ALA A 8 -11.73 8.76 -16.67
N HIS A 9 -12.51 9.80 -17.01
CA HIS A 9 -13.28 10.54 -16.03
C HIS A 9 -14.40 9.70 -15.39
N GLU A 10 -15.10 8.88 -16.17
CA GLU A 10 -16.08 7.91 -15.64
C GLU A 10 -15.43 6.94 -14.65
N LEU A 11 -14.29 6.33 -15.02
CA LEU A 11 -13.53 5.43 -14.14
C LEU A 11 -13.09 6.14 -12.85
N ALA A 12 -12.61 7.38 -12.95
CA ALA A 12 -12.22 8.16 -11.78
C ALA A 12 -13.39 8.45 -10.83
N GLN A 13 -14.60 8.69 -11.36
CA GLN A 13 -15.79 8.88 -10.53
C GLN A 13 -16.20 7.59 -9.81
N VAL A 14 -16.15 6.46 -10.50
CA VAL A 14 -16.44 5.15 -9.90
C VAL A 14 -15.42 4.82 -8.82
N LEU A 15 -14.12 4.97 -9.12
CA LEU A 15 -13.05 4.79 -8.13
C LEU A 15 -13.21 5.68 -6.91
N LYS A 16 -13.67 6.92 -7.10
CA LYS A 16 -13.86 7.84 -5.97
C LYS A 16 -14.93 7.37 -4.98
N GLN A 17 -15.94 6.63 -5.47
CA GLN A 17 -17.09 6.12 -4.72
C GLN A 17 -16.94 4.65 -4.30
N ASP A 18 -15.93 3.95 -4.81
CA ASP A 18 -15.65 2.56 -4.46
C ASP A 18 -15.38 2.42 -2.94
N GLU A 19 -15.97 1.40 -2.32
CA GLU A 19 -15.86 1.17 -0.87
C GLU A 19 -14.41 0.94 -0.44
N THR A 20 -13.60 0.22 -1.23
CA THR A 20 -12.20 -0.05 -0.92
C THR A 20 -11.39 1.25 -0.92
N VAL A 21 -11.64 2.10 -1.92
CA VAL A 21 -10.96 3.40 -2.05
C VAL A 21 -11.39 4.37 -0.95
N CYS A 22 -12.67 4.37 -0.59
CA CYS A 22 -13.17 5.20 0.52
C CYS A 22 -12.61 4.75 1.87
N ALA A 23 -12.64 3.45 2.15
CA ALA A 23 -12.08 2.88 3.37
C ALA A 23 -10.58 3.18 3.51
N TYR A 24 -9.81 3.02 2.42
CA TYR A 24 -8.39 3.38 2.43
C TYR A 24 -8.17 4.88 2.70
N ARG A 25 -8.96 5.76 2.04
CA ARG A 25 -8.87 7.22 2.28
C ARG A 25 -9.15 7.59 3.73
N GLU A 26 -10.16 6.98 4.34
CA GLU A 26 -10.48 7.20 5.76
C GLU A 26 -9.37 6.67 6.68
N ALA A 27 -8.81 5.49 6.38
CA ALA A 27 -7.72 4.92 7.16
C ALA A 27 -6.48 5.82 7.11
N VAL A 28 -6.13 6.35 5.93
CA VAL A 28 -5.04 7.34 5.76
C VAL A 28 -5.27 8.55 6.65
N GLN A 29 -6.47 9.13 6.64
CA GLN A 29 -6.78 10.31 7.47
C GLN A 29 -6.60 10.05 8.97
N LYS A 30 -7.00 8.87 9.46
CA LYS A 30 -6.81 8.47 10.87
C LYS A 30 -5.34 8.37 11.25
N ILE A 31 -4.50 7.84 10.36
CA ILE A 31 -3.05 7.77 10.58
C ILE A 31 -2.39 9.15 10.49
N GLU A 32 -2.75 9.95 9.50
CA GLU A 32 -2.15 11.28 9.29
C GLU A 32 -2.49 12.27 10.41
N SER A 33 -3.67 12.13 11.02
CA SER A 33 -4.10 12.97 12.15
C SER A 33 -3.46 12.60 13.49
N ASP A 34 -2.74 11.48 13.57
CA ASP A 34 -2.10 10.99 14.78
C ASP A 34 -0.59 10.77 14.56
N ALA A 35 0.23 11.68 15.07
CA ALA A 35 1.68 11.64 14.89
C ALA A 35 2.33 10.35 15.45
N SER A 36 1.74 9.73 16.47
CA SER A 36 2.24 8.48 17.03
C SER A 36 1.98 7.33 16.06
N LYS A 37 0.76 7.20 15.56
CA LYS A 37 0.39 6.17 14.57
C LYS A 37 1.16 6.32 13.27
N LYS A 38 1.32 7.56 12.79
CA LYS A 38 2.14 7.86 11.62
C LYS A 38 3.57 7.38 11.80
N LYS A 39 4.19 7.67 12.94
CA LYS A 39 5.54 7.20 13.26
C LYS A 39 5.63 5.67 13.30
N MET A 40 4.64 4.99 13.87
CA MET A 40 4.60 3.51 13.85
C MET A 40 4.62 2.94 12.42
N VAL A 41 3.86 3.54 11.50
CA VAL A 41 3.85 3.14 10.08
C VAL A 41 5.19 3.44 9.40
N GLU A 42 5.79 4.60 9.67
CA GLU A 42 7.10 4.99 9.11
C GLU A 42 8.21 4.04 9.57
N ASP A 43 8.27 3.75 10.87
CA ASP A 43 9.23 2.81 11.47
C ASP A 43 9.05 1.41 10.86
N PHE A 44 7.80 0.99 10.63
CA PHE A 44 7.49 -0.30 10.01
C PHE A 44 8.01 -0.40 8.58
N ARG A 45 7.78 0.64 7.78
CA ARG A 45 8.28 0.72 6.40
C ARG A 45 9.80 0.73 6.35
N ALA A 46 10.45 1.44 7.27
CA ALA A 46 11.90 1.48 7.36
C ALA A 46 12.50 0.09 7.62
N ILE A 47 11.95 -0.65 8.60
CA ILE A 47 12.45 -2.00 8.92
C ILE A 47 12.12 -2.99 7.81
N GLN A 48 10.95 -2.90 7.18
CA GLN A 48 10.62 -3.72 6.00
C GLN A 48 11.63 -3.50 4.86
N PHE A 49 12.00 -2.25 4.60
CA PHE A 49 12.99 -1.93 3.59
C PHE A 49 14.38 -2.47 3.97
N GLU A 50 14.80 -2.30 5.23
CA GLU A 50 16.05 -2.88 5.73
C GLU A 50 16.09 -4.40 5.53
N ALA A 51 15.00 -5.10 5.89
CA ALA A 51 14.88 -6.54 5.72
C ALA A 51 14.92 -6.95 4.24
N TYR A 52 14.23 -6.22 3.36
CA TYR A 52 14.27 -6.47 1.91
C TYR A 52 15.68 -6.30 1.35
N GLN A 53 16.37 -5.21 1.70
CA GLN A 53 17.72 -4.95 1.25
C GLN A 53 18.71 -6.01 1.76
N ALA A 54 18.58 -6.44 3.02
CA ALA A 54 19.38 -7.52 3.58
C ALA A 54 19.18 -8.82 2.80
N LYS A 55 17.92 -9.20 2.52
CA LYS A 55 17.59 -10.38 1.72
C LYS A 55 18.16 -10.30 0.29
N MET A 56 18.12 -9.13 -0.35
CA MET A 56 18.65 -8.94 -1.71
C MET A 56 20.17 -8.98 -1.76
N THR A 57 20.85 -8.41 -0.76
CA THR A 57 22.33 -8.28 -0.77
C THR A 57 23.05 -9.47 -0.15
N LYS A 58 22.47 -10.08 0.89
CA LYS A 58 23.08 -11.16 1.67
C LYS A 58 22.38 -12.51 1.50
N GLY A 59 21.24 -12.55 0.80
CA GLY A 59 20.42 -13.76 0.64
C GLY A 59 19.54 -14.09 1.86
N GLU A 60 19.77 -13.45 3.00
CA GLU A 60 19.04 -13.67 4.25
C GLU A 60 18.80 -12.37 5.03
N VAL A 61 17.79 -12.38 5.89
CA VAL A 61 17.51 -11.30 6.84
C VAL A 61 18.21 -11.66 8.15
N GLY A 62 19.07 -10.77 8.66
CA GLY A 62 19.77 -11.00 9.92
C GLY A 62 18.81 -11.10 11.11
N ASP A 63 19.17 -11.92 12.10
CA ASP A 63 18.34 -12.20 13.28
C ASP A 63 17.93 -10.93 14.05
N GLU A 64 18.81 -9.92 14.09
CA GLU A 64 18.52 -8.63 14.74
C GLU A 64 17.39 -7.87 14.02
N THR A 65 17.46 -7.75 12.69
CA THR A 65 16.43 -7.09 11.87
C THR A 65 15.12 -7.87 11.94
N LYS A 66 15.20 -9.21 11.93
CA LYS A 66 14.03 -10.08 12.08
C LYS A 66 13.34 -9.86 13.44
N LYS A 67 14.10 -9.84 14.52
CA LYS A 67 13.57 -9.58 15.88
C LYS A 67 12.95 -8.19 15.99
N ARG A 68 13.63 -7.15 15.48
CA ARG A 68 13.09 -5.78 15.46
C ARG A 68 11.78 -5.70 14.67
N LEU A 69 11.68 -6.42 13.56
CA LEU A 69 10.44 -6.51 12.78
C LEU A 69 9.33 -7.22 13.54
N GLU A 70 9.62 -8.35 14.19
CA GLU A 70 8.66 -9.10 15.01
C GLU A 70 8.12 -8.26 16.18
N ASP A 71 9.00 -7.57 16.91
CA ASP A 71 8.62 -6.68 18.00
C ASP A 71 7.72 -5.54 17.51
N LEU A 72 8.05 -4.93 16.37
CA LEU A 72 7.26 -3.84 15.81
C LEU A 72 5.89 -4.31 15.30
N VAL A 73 5.81 -5.50 14.69
CA VAL A 73 4.54 -6.12 14.30
C VAL A 73 3.66 -6.35 15.51
N ALA A 74 4.23 -6.85 16.62
CA ALA A 74 3.48 -7.06 17.86
C ALA A 74 2.89 -5.74 18.40
N ILE A 75 3.65 -4.63 18.34
CA ILE A 75 3.16 -3.30 18.74
C ILE A 75 2.05 -2.81 17.80
N ILE A 76 2.20 -3.02 16.49
CA ILE A 76 1.18 -2.63 15.49
C ILE A 76 -0.12 -3.38 15.70
N GLN A 77 -0.06 -4.68 16.02
CA GLN A 77 -1.24 -5.51 16.27
C GLN A 77 -2.05 -5.02 17.48
N LEU A 78 -1.41 -4.34 18.43
CA LEU A 78 -2.10 -3.71 19.57
C LEU A 78 -2.80 -2.40 19.19
N ASN A 79 -2.52 -1.85 18.00
CA ASN A 79 -3.11 -0.61 17.49
C ASN A 79 -4.07 -0.93 16.31
N PRO A 80 -5.37 -1.07 16.57
CA PRO A 80 -6.33 -1.51 15.55
C PRO A 80 -6.42 -0.53 14.37
N GLU A 81 -6.20 0.76 14.58
CA GLU A 81 -6.23 1.76 13.50
C GLU A 81 -5.03 1.61 12.56
N VAL A 82 -3.83 1.34 13.09
CA VAL A 82 -2.63 1.09 12.28
C VAL A 82 -2.78 -0.23 11.51
N THR A 83 -3.29 -1.26 12.17
CA THR A 83 -3.56 -2.55 11.52
C THR A 83 -4.60 -2.42 10.41
N ASP A 84 -5.69 -1.69 10.66
CA ASP A 84 -6.74 -1.42 9.67
C ASP A 84 -6.19 -0.63 8.46
N PHE A 85 -5.36 0.38 8.70
CA PHE A 85 -4.66 1.11 7.65
C PHE A 85 -3.83 0.19 6.75
N LEU A 86 -2.99 -0.67 7.31
CA LEU A 86 -2.15 -1.59 6.53
C LEU A 86 -2.99 -2.58 5.71
N ASN A 87 -4.09 -3.07 6.28
CA ASN A 87 -5.01 -3.96 5.56
C ASN A 87 -5.73 -3.24 4.42
N CYS A 88 -6.19 -2.01 4.65
CA CYS A 88 -6.83 -1.19 3.62
C CYS A 88 -5.84 -0.82 2.51
N GLU A 89 -4.60 -0.47 2.86
CA GLU A 89 -3.52 -0.22 1.89
C GLU A 89 -3.26 -1.43 1.00
N GLN A 90 -3.18 -2.63 1.58
CA GLN A 90 -2.99 -3.86 0.82
C GLN A 90 -4.16 -4.12 -0.16
N ARG A 91 -5.41 -3.99 0.31
CA ARG A 91 -6.60 -4.20 -0.53
C ARG A 91 -6.67 -3.19 -1.66
N PHE A 92 -6.42 -1.91 -1.36
CA PHE A 92 -6.35 -0.86 -2.36
C PHE A 92 -5.23 -1.14 -3.38
N SER A 93 -4.06 -1.57 -2.93
CA SER A 93 -2.93 -1.90 -3.82
C SER A 93 -3.30 -3.00 -4.82
N VAL A 94 -3.97 -4.07 -4.37
CA VAL A 94 -4.43 -5.14 -5.26
C VAL A 94 -5.43 -4.60 -6.30
N LEU A 95 -6.49 -3.92 -5.85
CA LEU A 95 -7.49 -3.31 -6.73
C LEU A 95 -6.84 -2.40 -7.78
N PHE A 96 -5.96 -1.51 -7.33
CA PHE A 96 -5.31 -0.54 -8.19
C PHE A 96 -4.37 -1.19 -9.20
N ASN A 97 -3.59 -2.19 -8.78
CA ASN A 97 -2.70 -2.94 -9.67
C ASN A 97 -3.49 -3.71 -10.73
N ASP A 98 -4.62 -4.32 -10.39
CA ASP A 98 -5.47 -5.03 -11.34
C ASP A 98 -6.03 -4.07 -12.40
N ILE A 99 -6.45 -2.87 -11.99
CA ILE A 99 -6.91 -1.83 -12.93
C ILE A 99 -5.76 -1.36 -13.83
N MET A 100 -4.58 -1.08 -13.26
CA MET A 100 -3.41 -0.68 -14.05
C MET A 100 -3.00 -1.77 -15.04
N LYS A 101 -3.10 -3.04 -14.65
CA LYS A 101 -2.86 -4.17 -15.54
C LYS A 101 -3.84 -4.20 -16.72
N ILE A 102 -5.13 -4.04 -16.47
CA ILE A 102 -6.15 -3.98 -17.55
C ILE A 102 -5.84 -2.84 -18.53
N LEU A 103 -5.45 -1.67 -18.02
CA LEU A 103 -5.09 -0.53 -18.87
C LEU A 103 -3.81 -0.80 -19.67
N ASN A 104 -2.77 -1.37 -19.05
CA ASN A 104 -1.52 -1.69 -19.71
C ASN A 104 -1.70 -2.79 -20.79
N ASP A 105 -2.47 -3.84 -20.47
CA ASP A 105 -2.79 -4.91 -21.40
C ASP A 105 -3.50 -4.38 -22.65
N ALA A 106 -4.35 -3.34 -22.51
CA ALA A 106 -5.03 -2.70 -23.62
C ALA A 106 -4.10 -1.90 -24.55
N ILE A 107 -2.97 -1.39 -24.03
CA ILE A 107 -1.96 -0.70 -24.84
C ILE A 107 -1.19 -1.73 -25.69
N GLY A 108 -1.03 -2.96 -25.19
CA GLY A 108 -0.50 -4.09 -25.96
C GLY A 108 0.97 -3.94 -26.35
N VAL A 109 1.71 -3.04 -25.69
CA VAL A 109 3.16 -2.90 -25.85
C VAL A 109 3.83 -3.20 -24.52
N GLU A 110 4.87 -4.03 -24.54
CA GLU A 110 5.79 -4.10 -23.41
C GLU A 110 6.44 -2.72 -23.29
N ILE A 111 6.33 -2.10 -22.10
CA ILE A 111 7.05 -0.86 -21.81
C ILE A 111 8.52 -1.18 -22.01
N ILE A 112 9.10 -0.65 -23.09
CA ILE A 112 10.55 -0.74 -23.34
C ILE A 112 11.19 0.14 -22.27
N GLY A 113 11.79 -0.52 -21.27
CA GLY A 113 12.63 0.12 -20.25
C GLY A 113 13.96 0.60 -20.82
#